data_AF-A0AAT9RPR4-F1
#
_entry.id   AF-A0AAT9RPR4-F1
#
_cell.length_a   1.000
_cell.length_b   1.000
_cell.length_c   1.000
_cell.angle_alpha   90.00
_cell.angle_beta   90.00
_cell.angle_gamma   90.00
#
_symmetry.space_group_name_H-M   'P 1'
#
loop_
_entity.id
_entity.type
_entity.pdbx_description
1 polymer ?
#
loop_
_entity_poly.entity_id
_entity_poly.type
_entity_poly.pdbx_seq_one_letter_code
_entity_poly.pdbx_strand_id
1 'polypeptide(L)'
;MSPTPLRSLGVDPATGKEAFAVTRPGGLLEELADTHALKAAAVLVTVVGAVLEAGKASDTELAAFVPTLHAALEECVGIMAADRQ
;
A
#
# COMPACT_ATOMS: atom_id res chain seq x y z
N MET A 1 -14.24 -9.62 -25.53
CA MET A 1 -13.14 -9.88 -24.58
C MET A 1 -12.11 -8.77 -24.75
N SER A 2 -12.01 -7.87 -23.78
CA SER A 2 -10.95 -6.85 -23.77
C SER A 2 -9.59 -7.53 -23.61
N PRO A 3 -8.54 -7.10 -24.33
CA PRO A 3 -7.21 -7.69 -24.18
C PRO A 3 -6.72 -7.49 -22.74
N THR A 4 -6.21 -8.56 -22.14
CA THR A 4 -5.66 -8.46 -20.79
C THR A 4 -4.43 -7.54 -20.84
N PRO A 5 -4.34 -6.49 -20.00
CA PRO A 5 -3.18 -5.59 -20.03
C PRO A 5 -1.94 -6.38 -19.59
N LEU A 6 -1.05 -6.67 -20.53
CA LEU A 6 0.26 -7.22 -20.26
C LEU A 6 1.23 -6.04 -20.11
N ARG A 7 1.84 -5.90 -18.93
CA ARG A 7 2.85 -4.86 -18.67
C ARG A 7 4.23 -5.52 -18.60
N SER A 8 5.19 -4.98 -19.33
CA SER A 8 6.58 -5.47 -19.26
C SER A 8 7.17 -5.19 -17.87
N LEU A 9 7.83 -6.20 -17.31
CA LEU A 9 8.60 -6.14 -16.06
C LEU A 9 10.11 -5.98 -16.31
N GLY A 10 10.53 -6.00 -17.58
CA GLY A 10 11.93 -5.95 -17.99
C GLY A 10 12.41 -7.24 -18.65
N VAL A 11 13.66 -7.19 -19.12
CA VAL A 11 14.29 -8.26 -19.89
C VAL A 11 15.32 -8.98 -19.00
N ASP A 12 15.25 -10.31 -18.95
CA ASP A 12 16.26 -11.14 -18.30
C ASP A 12 17.58 -11.05 -19.08
N PRO A 13 18.66 -10.51 -18.49
CA PRO A 13 19.94 -10.35 -19.19
C PRO A 13 20.63 -11.69 -19.51
N ALA A 14 20.29 -12.79 -18.83
CA ALA A 14 20.87 -14.10 -19.07
C ALA A 14 20.23 -14.84 -20.25
N THR A 15 18.93 -14.62 -20.50
CA THR A 15 18.17 -15.33 -21.54
C THR A 15 17.65 -14.43 -22.67
N GLY A 16 17.72 -13.11 -22.50
CA GLY A 16 17.18 -12.11 -23.44
C GLY A 16 15.65 -12.11 -23.52
N LYS A 17 14.97 -12.81 -22.61
CA LYS A 17 13.51 -12.92 -22.61
C LYS A 17 12.89 -11.79 -21.83
N GLU A 18 11.84 -11.20 -22.39
CA GLU A 18 11.04 -10.18 -21.70
C GLU A 18 10.01 -10.85 -20.78
N ALA A 19 9.99 -10.41 -19.52
CA ALA A 19 9.02 -10.84 -18.53
C ALA A 19 7.80 -9.91 -18.59
N PHE A 20 6.60 -10.49 -18.64
CA PHE A 20 5.35 -9.72 -18.64
C PHE A 20 4.50 -10.09 -17.43
N ALA A 21 3.95 -9.08 -16.76
CA ALA A 21 2.91 -9.24 -15.77
C ALA A 21 1.54 -9.13 -16.43
N VAL A 22 0.65 -10.07 -16.09
CA VAL A 22 -0.78 -9.92 -16.36
C VAL A 22 -1.35 -9.02 -15.28
N THR A 23 -1.48 -7.72 -15.56
CA THR A 23 -2.10 -6.77 -14.63
C THR A 23 -3.55 -6.57 -15.05
N ARG A 24 -4.49 -7.21 -14.34
CA ARG A 24 -5.90 -6.85 -14.41
C ARG A 24 -6.21 -5.90 -13.26
N PRO A 25 -7.02 -4.86 -13.48
CA PRO A 25 -7.66 -4.14 -12.38
C PRO A 25 -8.37 -5.16 -11.45
N GLY A 26 -8.13 -5.07 -10.15
CA GLY A 26 -8.61 -6.03 -9.14
C GLY A 26 -7.90 -7.40 -9.17
N GLY A 27 -6.69 -7.48 -9.73
CA GLY A 27 -5.91 -8.73 -9.81
C GLY A 27 -4.97 -8.95 -8.62
N LEU A 28 -4.42 -10.16 -8.50
CA LEU A 28 -3.52 -10.57 -7.39
C LEU A 28 -2.38 -9.59 -7.07
N LEU A 29 -1.79 -8.92 -8.08
CA LEU A 29 -0.71 -7.96 -7.85
C LEU A 29 -1.20 -6.66 -7.20
N GLU A 30 -2.43 -6.25 -7.50
CA GLU A 30 -3.11 -5.12 -6.88
C GLU A 30 -3.52 -5.50 -5.46
N GLU A 31 -4.13 -6.68 -5.26
CA GLU A 31 -4.46 -7.21 -3.93
C GLU A 31 -3.23 -7.31 -2.99
N LEU A 32 -2.05 -7.67 -3.54
CA LEU A 32 -0.80 -7.72 -2.78
C LEU A 32 -0.28 -6.33 -2.40
N ALA A 33 -0.41 -5.35 -3.29
CA ALA A 33 -0.07 -3.95 -2.99
C ALA A 33 -1.01 -3.40 -1.90
N ASP A 34 -2.30 -3.70 -2.01
CA ASP A 34 -3.32 -3.32 -1.04
C ASP A 34 -3.06 -3.94 0.34
N THR A 35 -2.66 -5.21 0.36
CA THR A 35 -2.27 -5.92 1.59
C THR A 35 -1.07 -5.25 2.27
N HIS A 36 -0.11 -4.75 1.50
CA HIS A 36 1.07 -4.06 2.05
C HIS A 36 0.67 -2.71 2.67
N ALA A 37 -0.18 -1.93 1.99
CA ALA A 37 -0.72 -0.68 2.52
C ALA A 37 -1.54 -0.90 3.80
N LEU A 38 -2.42 -1.91 3.80
CA LEU A 38 -3.22 -2.32 4.96
C LEU A 38 -2.34 -2.74 6.15
N LYS A 39 -1.25 -3.46 5.90
CA LYS A 39 -0.30 -3.86 6.94
C LYS A 39 0.44 -2.66 7.54
N ALA A 40 0.84 -1.69 6.71
CA ALA A 40 1.46 -0.45 7.18
C ALA A 40 0.51 0.36 8.05
N ALA A 41 -0.76 0.48 7.64
CA ALA A 41 -1.80 1.14 8.41
C ALA A 41 -2.04 0.46 9.77
N ALA A 42 -2.09 -0.87 9.83
CA ALA A 42 -2.25 -1.62 11.08
C ALA A 42 -1.09 -1.39 12.08
N VAL A 43 0.14 -1.31 11.58
CA VAL A 43 1.32 -0.97 12.40
C VAL A 43 1.22 0.46 12.93
N LEU A 44 0.85 1.42 12.08
CA LEU A 44 0.67 2.82 12.50
C LEU A 44 -0.42 2.97 13.57
N VAL A 45 -1.55 2.28 13.44
CA VAL A 45 -2.62 2.25 14.46
C VAL A 45 -2.10 1.70 15.78
N THR A 46 -1.29 0.64 15.74
CA THR A 46 -0.71 0.03 16.95
C THR A 46 0.26 1.00 17.64
N VAL A 47 1.12 1.68 16.87
CA VAL A 47 2.06 2.67 17.41
C VAL A 47 1.32 3.84 18.03
N VAL A 48 0.33 4.40 17.34
CA VAL A 48 -0.47 5.52 17.86
C VAL A 48 -1.25 5.12 19.11
N GLY A 49 -1.86 3.93 19.12
CA GLY A 49 -2.54 3.41 20.31
C GLY A 49 -1.59 3.24 21.50
N ALA A 50 -0.40 2.66 21.28
CA ALA A 50 0.62 2.54 22.32
C ALA A 50 1.11 3.91 22.83
N VAL A 51 1.21 4.89 21.95
CA VAL A 51 1.60 6.27 22.29
C VAL A 51 0.53 6.95 23.16
N LEU A 52 -0.75 6.82 22.80
CA LEU A 52 -1.87 7.41 23.54
C LEU A 52 -2.08 6.75 24.92
N GLU A 53 -2.02 5.42 24.99
CA GLU A 53 -2.26 4.67 26.23
C GLU A 53 -1.09 4.76 27.23
N ALA A 54 0.14 4.91 26.74
CA ALA A 54 1.30 4.98 27.62
C ALA A 54 1.52 6.38 28.22
N GLY A 55 0.93 7.44 27.67
CA GLY A 55 1.22 8.82 28.06
C GLY A 55 2.72 9.18 27.93
N LYS A 56 3.46 8.42 27.12
CA LYS A 56 4.93 8.46 27.02
C LYS A 56 5.45 9.36 25.90
N ALA A 57 4.57 9.96 25.10
CA ALA A 57 4.97 10.90 24.06
C ALA A 57 4.41 12.29 24.36
N SER A 58 5.22 13.30 24.10
CA SER A 58 4.79 14.69 24.10
C SER A 58 3.88 14.99 22.90
N ASP A 59 3.07 16.04 23.01
CA ASP A 59 2.20 16.52 21.93
C ASP A 59 2.99 16.80 20.64
N THR A 60 4.24 17.24 20.77
CA THR A 60 5.15 17.49 19.64
C THR A 60 5.56 16.20 18.91
N GLU A 61 5.87 15.15 19.67
CA GLU A 61 6.21 13.84 19.10
C GLU A 61 4.99 13.21 18.44
N LEU A 62 3.81 13.37 19.04
CA LEU A 62 2.54 12.91 18.47
C LEU A 62 2.21 13.66 17.17
N ALA A 63 2.39 14.99 17.15
CA ALA A 63 2.19 15.82 15.97
C ALA A 63 3.10 15.44 14.81
N ALA A 64 4.33 14.96 15.10
CA ALA A 64 5.26 14.49 14.07
C ALA A 64 4.79 13.19 13.38
N PHE A 65 3.96 12.36 14.04
CA PHE A 65 3.38 11.15 13.44
C PHE A 65 2.14 11.42 12.59
N VAL A 66 1.45 12.55 12.78
CA VAL A 66 0.19 12.89 12.10
C VAL A 66 0.32 12.88 10.56
N PRO A 67 1.36 13.47 9.94
CA PRO A 67 1.50 13.46 8.47
C PRO A 67 1.65 12.06 7.89
N THR A 68 2.47 11.21 8.52
CA THR A 68 2.69 9.82 8.08
C THR A 68 1.42 8.99 8.24
N LEU A 69 0.69 9.19 9.35
CA LEU A 69 -0.59 8.53 9.58
C LEU A 69 -1.64 8.96 8.54
N HIS A 70 -1.73 10.26 8.25
CA HIS A 70 -2.64 10.80 7.24
C HIS A 70 -2.37 10.22 5.86
N ALA A 71 -1.09 10.18 5.44
CA ALA A 71 -0.71 9.62 4.14
C ALA A 71 -1.07 8.13 4.00
N ALA A 72 -0.84 7.32 5.04
CA ALA A 72 -1.22 5.91 5.03
C ALA A 72 -2.75 5.71 4.98
N LEU A 73 -3.52 6.59 5.64
CA LEU A 73 -4.98 6.57 5.58
C LEU A 73 -5.51 6.99 4.20
N GLU A 74 -4.91 8.00 3.56
CA GLU A 74 -5.26 8.38 2.18
C GLU A 74 -5.03 7.24 1.20
N GLU A 75 -3.90 6.52 1.32
CA GLU A 75 -3.61 5.34 0.51
C GLU A 75 -4.67 4.25 0.69
N CYS A 76 -5.04 3.95 1.94
CA CYS A 76 -6.11 2.98 2.24
C CYS A 76 -7.48 3.41 1.68
N VAL A 77 -7.82 4.70 1.76
CA VAL A 77 -9.07 5.24 1.18
C VAL A 77 -9.05 5.14 -0.34
N GLY A 78 -7.90 5.39 -0.98
CA GLY A 78 -7.71 5.22 -2.42
C GLY A 78 -7.99 3.78 -2.87
N ILE A 79 -7.47 2.80 -2.13
CA ILE A 79 -7.72 1.37 -2.37
C ILE A 79 -9.20 1.04 -2.26
N MET A 80 -9.86 1.47 -1.17
CA MET A 80 -11.30 1.24 -0.95
C MET A 80 -12.20 1.94 -1.99
N ALA A 81 -11.72 2.98 -2.65
CA ALA A 81 -12.42 3.67 -3.72
C ALA A 81 -12.24 2.93 -5.06
N ALA A 82 -11.05 2.38 -5.32
CA ALA A 82 -10.74 1.57 -6.50
C ALA A 82 -11.53 0.25 -6.54
N ASP A 83 -11.75 -0.41 -5.40
CA ASP A 83 -12.52 -1.66 -5.30
C ASP A 83 -14.03 -1.48 -5.61
N ARG A 84 -14.53 -0.23 -5.68
CA ARG A 84 -15.94 0.09 -5.95
C ARG A 84 -16.26 0.39 -7.43
N GLN A 85 -15.27 0.36 -8.33
CA GLN A 85 -15.43 0.63 -9.77
C GLN A 85 -15.30 -0.64 -10.62
#